data_AF-A0A529TEV5-F1
#
_entry.id   AF-A0A529TEV5-F1
#
_cell.length_a   1.000
_cell.length_b   1.000
_cell.length_c   1.000
_cell.angle_alpha   90.00
_cell.angle_beta   90.00
_cell.angle_gamma   90.00
#
_symmetry.space_group_name_H-M   'P 1'
#
loop_
_entity.id
_entity.type
_entity.pdbx_description
1 polymer ?
#
loop_
_entity_poly.entity_id
_entity_poly.type
_entity_poly.pdbx_seq_one_letter_code
_entity_poly.pdbx_strand_id
1 'polypeptide(L)'
;YEGGAVFTRDGDYLANYRDHDAHRREFARFSKRDAEAYDRYSRDVTRQCRFIQPLLMRTAPDPTSFRPRDLGELLYLGKKFAGLSAEEMALTLRFWTMSISDFLDEYFETEIIKANFALSGIIGTALGPMSPGTAYVLLHHYMGEVDGSVGAWGYARGGMGAVTRALAASFKASGGTIRTGAEVDHVLIRNGKAKGVVLAGGEEIFGKLVISNADVKRTFLKLVEEKELPEIFLRRVRNFKIRGSSGKVNIALDSLPEFPALPKDSPVYRADMHFTDSIERMERAYDDWKAGRWSADPFLDMMIPTTLDPTMAPPGKHFMSCFVQYAPPKIDGRDWTDADHDGFAESVISQIAQYSPGFRDRIVHMEVRTPREIEAEVGLTEGNIFQGDLTFDQLLFNRPVPGYAQY
;
A
#
# COMPACT_ATOMS: atom_id res chain seq x y z
N TYR A 1 7.64 -0.96 -17.27
CA TYR A 1 6.23 -1.17 -16.91
C TYR A 1 5.42 -0.93 -18.17
N GLU A 2 4.86 -1.97 -18.77
CA GLU A 2 4.25 -1.91 -20.12
C GLU A 2 2.72 -2.04 -20.10
N GLY A 3 2.11 -2.31 -18.94
CA GLY A 3 0.68 -2.56 -18.86
C GLY A 3 0.29 -3.28 -17.57
N GLY A 4 -0.77 -4.07 -17.64
CA GLY A 4 -1.27 -4.99 -16.61
C GLY A 4 -2.50 -5.75 -17.11
N ALA A 5 -3.02 -6.73 -16.37
CA ALA A 5 -4.22 -7.45 -16.77
C ALA A 5 -5.15 -7.80 -15.60
N VAL A 6 -6.46 -7.79 -15.85
CA VAL A 6 -7.47 -8.34 -14.95
C VAL A 6 -8.14 -9.50 -15.66
N PHE A 7 -8.10 -10.70 -15.10
CA PHE A 7 -8.74 -11.89 -15.68
C PHE A 7 -10.19 -12.00 -15.20
N THR A 8 -11.09 -12.36 -16.12
CA THR A 8 -12.51 -12.58 -15.79
C THR A 8 -12.81 -14.05 -15.56
N ARG A 9 -13.83 -14.34 -14.74
CA ARG A 9 -14.23 -15.73 -14.45
C ARG A 9 -14.70 -16.53 -15.68
N ASP A 10 -15.15 -15.86 -16.73
CA ASP A 10 -15.58 -16.47 -17.99
C ASP A 10 -14.44 -16.73 -18.98
N GLY A 11 -13.18 -16.45 -18.59
CA GLY A 11 -11.99 -16.78 -19.37
C GLY A 11 -11.54 -15.70 -20.35
N ASP A 12 -12.07 -14.48 -20.22
CA ASP A 12 -11.58 -13.27 -20.90
C ASP A 12 -10.59 -12.52 -19.98
N TYR A 13 -10.12 -11.36 -20.42
CA TYR A 13 -9.25 -10.47 -19.65
C TYR A 13 -9.54 -9.01 -20.02
N LEU A 14 -9.22 -8.06 -19.14
CA LEU A 14 -9.05 -6.64 -19.46
C LEU A 14 -7.56 -6.32 -19.39
N ALA A 15 -6.99 -5.78 -20.46
CA ALA A 15 -5.61 -5.29 -20.45
C ALA A 15 -5.51 -3.79 -20.14
N ASN A 16 -4.48 -3.41 -19.39
CA ASN A 16 -4.00 -2.05 -19.31
C ASN A 16 -2.76 -1.93 -20.20
N TYR A 17 -2.69 -0.89 -21.03
CA TYR A 17 -1.50 -0.57 -21.81
C TYR A 17 -0.95 0.81 -21.43
N ARG A 18 0.37 0.97 -21.54
CA ARG A 18 1.01 2.30 -21.46
C ARG A 18 0.67 3.17 -22.68
N ASP A 19 0.52 2.55 -23.84
CA ASP A 19 0.10 3.24 -25.07
C ASP A 19 -1.38 3.63 -24.97
N HIS A 20 -1.66 4.93 -25.09
CA HIS A 20 -3.00 5.49 -24.87
C HIS A 20 -4.01 4.93 -25.88
N ASP A 21 -3.64 4.83 -27.16
CA ASP A 21 -4.54 4.32 -28.20
C ASP A 21 -4.83 2.82 -28.02
N ALA A 22 -3.83 2.01 -27.64
CA ALA A 22 -4.04 0.61 -27.29
C ALA A 22 -4.94 0.44 -26.07
N HIS A 23 -4.71 1.22 -25.03
CA HIS A 23 -5.54 1.23 -23.81
C HIS A 23 -7.00 1.59 -24.14
N ARG A 24 -7.21 2.63 -24.94
CA ARG A 24 -8.53 3.07 -25.38
C ARG A 24 -9.23 2.01 -26.24
N ARG A 25 -8.52 1.35 -27.16
CA ARG A 25 -9.08 0.25 -27.98
C ARG A 25 -9.52 -0.92 -27.10
N GLU A 26 -8.72 -1.24 -26.10
CA GLU A 26 -9.02 -2.32 -25.18
C GLU A 26 -10.25 -2.02 -24.31
N PHE A 27 -10.37 -0.81 -23.78
CA PHE A 27 -11.58 -0.40 -23.07
C PHE A 27 -12.81 -0.40 -23.99
N ALA A 28 -12.64 0.04 -25.24
CA ALA A 28 -13.73 0.06 -26.22
C ALA A 28 -14.22 -1.34 -26.63
N ARG A 29 -13.44 -2.40 -26.37
CA ARG A 29 -13.86 -3.81 -26.51
C ARG A 29 -14.97 -4.15 -25.51
N PHE A 30 -14.94 -3.55 -24.33
CA PHE A 30 -15.95 -3.72 -23.27
C PHE A 30 -17.05 -2.67 -23.35
N SER A 31 -16.69 -1.38 -23.37
CA SER A 31 -17.62 -0.28 -23.57
C SER A 31 -16.95 0.91 -24.26
N LYS A 32 -17.51 1.33 -25.40
CA LYS A 32 -17.09 2.55 -26.10
C LYS A 32 -17.27 3.79 -25.24
N ARG A 33 -18.32 3.80 -24.40
CA ARG A 33 -18.62 4.90 -23.49
C ARG A 33 -17.55 5.01 -22.40
N ASP A 34 -17.16 3.88 -21.81
CA ASP A 34 -16.11 3.86 -20.78
C ASP A 34 -14.75 4.24 -21.35
N ALA A 35 -14.44 3.82 -22.58
CA ALA A 35 -13.23 4.22 -23.29
C ALA A 35 -13.15 5.75 -23.51
N GLU A 36 -14.28 6.42 -23.76
CA GLU A 36 -14.35 7.88 -23.85
C GLU A 36 -14.33 8.55 -22.47
N ALA A 37 -14.96 7.93 -21.47
CA ALA A 37 -14.98 8.44 -20.10
C ALA A 37 -13.60 8.40 -19.42
N TYR A 38 -12.73 7.46 -19.82
CA TYR A 38 -11.39 7.31 -19.28
C TYR A 38 -10.53 8.59 -19.36
N ASP A 39 -10.66 9.37 -20.44
CA ASP A 39 -9.91 10.63 -20.59
C ASP A 39 -10.38 11.69 -19.58
N ARG A 40 -11.69 11.74 -19.31
CA ARG A 40 -12.26 12.59 -18.25
C ARG A 40 -11.78 12.15 -16.88
N TYR A 41 -11.88 10.85 -16.59
CA TYR A 41 -11.41 10.26 -15.34
C TYR A 41 -9.93 10.58 -15.09
N SER A 42 -9.06 10.31 -16.06
CA SER A 42 -7.62 10.54 -15.97
C SER A 42 -7.28 12.01 -15.70
N ARG A 43 -7.98 12.93 -16.36
CA ARG A 43 -7.81 14.37 -16.13
C ARG A 43 -8.22 14.78 -14.72
N ASP A 44 -9.35 14.28 -14.24
CA ASP A 44 -9.90 14.65 -12.93
C ASP A 44 -9.03 14.07 -11.80
N VAL A 45 -8.56 12.83 -11.91
CA VAL A 45 -7.57 12.23 -10.99
C VAL A 45 -6.26 13.02 -11.00
N THR A 46 -5.73 13.36 -12.18
CA THR A 46 -4.50 14.17 -12.29
C THR A 46 -4.64 15.53 -11.60
N ARG A 47 -5.82 16.15 -11.69
CA ARG A 47 -6.11 17.41 -11.01
C ARG A 47 -6.06 17.25 -9.49
N GLN A 48 -6.59 16.15 -8.95
CA GLN A 48 -6.48 15.83 -7.52
C GLN A 48 -5.03 15.57 -7.10
N CYS A 49 -4.25 14.81 -7.87
CA CYS A 49 -2.81 14.60 -7.61
C CYS A 49 -2.04 15.92 -7.52
N ARG A 50 -2.25 16.84 -8.48
CA ARG A 50 -1.60 18.17 -8.51
C ARG A 50 -1.96 19.04 -7.31
N PHE A 51 -3.16 18.86 -6.76
CA PHE A 51 -3.59 19.58 -5.56
C PHE A 51 -2.87 19.07 -4.30
N ILE A 52 -2.73 17.74 -4.15
CA ILE A 52 -2.25 17.10 -2.91
C ILE A 52 -0.72 16.94 -2.87
N GLN A 53 -0.06 16.71 -4.00
CA GLN A 53 1.39 16.45 -4.05
C GLN A 53 2.24 17.52 -3.34
N PRO A 54 1.95 18.83 -3.50
CA PRO A 54 2.68 19.87 -2.79
C PRO A 54 2.43 19.88 -1.27
N LEU A 55 1.38 19.20 -0.78
CA LEU A 55 1.02 19.14 0.64
C LEU A 55 1.77 18.01 1.36
N LEU A 56 2.05 16.89 0.68
CA LEU A 56 2.68 15.71 1.27
C LEU A 56 4.09 15.97 1.81
N MET A 57 4.87 16.80 1.10
CA MET A 57 6.25 17.14 1.48
C MET A 57 6.35 18.29 2.48
N ARG A 58 5.22 18.82 2.95
CA ARG A 58 5.18 19.91 3.92
C ARG A 58 4.89 19.37 5.31
N THR A 59 5.53 19.95 6.32
CA THR A 59 5.16 19.71 7.71
C THR A 59 3.79 20.32 7.95
N ALA A 60 2.87 19.54 8.54
CA ALA A 60 1.53 20.04 8.84
C ALA A 60 1.59 21.21 9.84
N PRO A 61 0.82 22.29 9.61
CA PRO A 61 0.70 23.35 10.59
C PRO A 61 -0.04 22.86 11.83
N ASP A 62 0.34 23.37 12.99
CA ASP A 62 -0.55 23.33 14.16
C ASP A 62 -1.59 24.46 14.04
N PRO A 63 -2.89 24.15 13.83
CA PRO A 63 -3.92 25.17 13.64
C PRO A 63 -4.18 26.02 14.89
N THR A 64 -3.67 25.62 16.05
CA THR A 64 -3.81 26.33 17.32
C THR A 64 -2.58 27.17 17.68
N SER A 65 -1.51 27.09 16.88
CA SER A 65 -0.25 27.77 17.12
C SER A 65 -0.20 29.13 16.41
N PHE A 66 0.28 30.14 17.13
CA PHE A 66 0.55 31.48 16.59
C PHE A 66 1.99 31.66 16.08
N ARG A 67 2.75 30.57 15.95
CA ARG A 67 4.13 30.67 15.42
C ARG A 67 4.07 31.16 13.96
N PRO A 68 5.01 32.02 13.53
CA PRO A 68 5.03 32.54 12.16
C PRO A 68 5.03 31.45 11.07
N ARG A 69 5.69 30.32 11.34
CA ARG A 69 5.68 29.14 10.46
C ARG A 69 4.27 28.59 10.28
N ASP A 70 3.55 28.34 11.37
CA ASP A 70 2.21 27.74 11.33
C ASP A 70 1.21 28.67 10.63
N LEU A 71 1.26 29.97 10.94
CA LEU A 71 0.45 30.97 10.25
C LEU A 71 0.76 31.05 8.74
N GLY A 72 2.04 30.96 8.38
CA GLY A 72 2.48 30.94 6.98
C GLY A 72 2.01 29.70 6.23
N GLU A 73 2.07 28.52 6.86
CA GLU A 73 1.56 27.27 6.31
C GLU A 73 0.03 27.28 6.17
N LEU A 74 -0.70 27.78 7.18
CA LEU A 74 -2.15 27.96 7.11
C LEU A 74 -2.54 28.93 5.99
N LEU A 75 -1.81 30.03 5.82
CA LEU A 75 -2.03 30.97 4.71
C LEU A 75 -1.74 30.31 3.35
N TYR A 76 -0.71 29.48 3.26
CA TYR A 76 -0.41 28.71 2.05
C TYR A 76 -1.56 27.76 1.70
N LEU A 77 -2.05 26.99 2.67
CA LEU A 77 -3.21 26.11 2.49
C LEU A 77 -4.45 26.94 2.08
N GLY A 78 -4.74 28.03 2.80
CA GLY A 78 -5.84 28.93 2.48
C GLY A 78 -5.77 29.48 1.06
N LYS A 79 -4.58 29.87 0.57
CA LYS A 79 -4.37 30.31 -0.82
C LYS A 79 -4.60 29.19 -1.83
N LYS A 80 -4.21 27.95 -1.51
CA LYS A 80 -4.45 26.79 -2.38
C LYS A 80 -5.94 26.50 -2.53
N PHE A 81 -6.69 26.53 -1.43
CA PHE A 81 -8.15 26.36 -1.47
C PHE A 81 -8.86 27.56 -2.13
N ALA A 82 -8.43 28.79 -1.85
CA ALA A 82 -8.99 29.99 -2.48
C ALA A 82 -8.72 30.10 -3.98
N GLY A 83 -7.72 29.37 -4.49
CA GLY A 83 -7.45 29.25 -5.92
C GLY A 83 -8.40 28.31 -6.67
N LEU A 84 -9.26 27.57 -5.97
CA LEU A 84 -10.26 26.68 -6.56
C LEU A 84 -11.58 27.44 -6.78
N SER A 85 -12.27 27.15 -7.88
CA SER A 85 -13.67 27.54 -8.05
C SER A 85 -14.59 26.83 -7.04
N ALA A 86 -15.82 27.29 -6.87
CA ALA A 86 -16.80 26.62 -6.00
C ALA A 86 -17.08 25.17 -6.43
N GLU A 87 -17.20 24.94 -7.74
CA GLU A 87 -17.35 23.61 -8.33
C GLU A 87 -16.12 22.73 -8.07
N GLU A 88 -14.93 23.30 -8.27
CA GLU A 88 -13.66 22.64 -8.06
C GLU A 88 -13.46 22.19 -6.60
N MET A 89 -13.87 23.03 -5.65
CA MET A 89 -13.85 22.73 -4.23
C MET A 89 -14.88 21.64 -3.87
N ALA A 90 -16.08 21.71 -4.43
CA ALA A 90 -17.11 20.69 -4.21
C ALA A 90 -16.65 19.31 -4.72
N LEU A 91 -16.09 19.24 -5.94
CA LEU A 91 -15.54 18.00 -6.51
C LEU A 91 -14.38 17.45 -5.67
N THR A 92 -13.51 18.32 -5.16
CA THR A 92 -12.41 17.91 -4.28
C THR A 92 -12.96 17.32 -2.97
N LEU A 93 -13.89 17.99 -2.31
CA LEU A 93 -14.49 17.49 -1.06
C LEU A 93 -15.24 16.17 -1.26
N ARG A 94 -15.98 16.02 -2.37
CA ARG A 94 -16.64 14.78 -2.76
C ARG A 94 -15.63 13.67 -3.00
N PHE A 95 -14.60 13.90 -3.82
CA PHE A 95 -13.53 12.94 -4.07
C PHE A 95 -12.85 12.49 -2.77
N TRP A 96 -12.63 13.41 -1.84
CA TRP A 96 -12.00 13.08 -0.57
C TRP A 96 -12.91 12.16 0.25
N THR A 97 -14.21 12.43 0.32
CA THR A 97 -15.13 11.77 1.26
C THR A 97 -15.86 10.54 0.70
N MET A 98 -15.95 10.40 -0.63
CA MET A 98 -16.67 9.30 -1.29
C MET A 98 -15.91 7.98 -1.22
N SER A 99 -16.65 6.89 -1.45
CA SER A 99 -16.05 5.59 -1.72
C SER A 99 -15.45 5.56 -3.13
N ILE A 100 -14.47 4.70 -3.36
CA ILE A 100 -13.90 4.52 -4.71
C ILE A 100 -14.95 3.94 -5.67
N SER A 101 -15.87 3.11 -5.17
CA SER A 101 -17.02 2.62 -5.95
C SER A 101 -17.87 3.78 -6.48
N ASP A 102 -18.35 4.66 -5.60
CA ASP A 102 -19.22 5.79 -6.00
C ASP A 102 -18.49 6.74 -6.94
N PHE A 103 -17.19 6.93 -6.74
CA PHE A 103 -16.38 7.78 -7.62
C PHE A 103 -16.27 7.18 -9.03
N LEU A 104 -16.06 5.87 -9.15
CA LEU A 104 -15.95 5.21 -10.44
C LEU A 104 -17.30 5.14 -11.18
N ASP A 105 -18.42 5.05 -10.46
CA ASP A 105 -19.78 5.08 -11.04
C ASP A 105 -20.09 6.39 -11.78
N GLU A 106 -19.37 7.49 -11.50
CA GLU A 106 -19.52 8.76 -12.24
C GLU A 106 -18.91 8.71 -13.66
N TYR A 107 -18.08 7.71 -13.94
CA TYR A 107 -17.32 7.60 -15.19
C TYR A 107 -17.64 6.32 -15.96
N PHE A 108 -17.71 5.19 -15.28
CA PHE A 108 -17.70 3.87 -15.91
C PHE A 108 -18.99 3.10 -15.65
N GLU A 109 -19.43 2.30 -16.63
CA GLU A 109 -20.58 1.39 -16.49
C GLU A 109 -20.16 -0.09 -16.44
N THR A 110 -18.94 -0.43 -16.90
CA THR A 110 -18.44 -1.80 -16.96
C THR A 110 -17.75 -2.21 -15.65
N GLU A 111 -18.21 -3.31 -15.05
CA GLU A 111 -17.71 -3.78 -13.74
C GLU A 111 -16.21 -4.12 -13.72
N ILE A 112 -15.65 -4.77 -14.75
CA ILE A 112 -14.21 -5.08 -14.77
C ILE A 112 -13.34 -3.82 -14.86
N ILE A 113 -13.81 -2.78 -15.56
CA ILE A 113 -13.11 -1.50 -15.64
C ILE A 113 -13.12 -0.81 -14.28
N LYS A 114 -14.27 -0.81 -13.58
CA LYS A 114 -14.35 -0.29 -12.21
C LYS A 114 -13.45 -1.09 -11.27
N ALA A 115 -13.50 -2.41 -11.32
CA ALA A 115 -12.67 -3.29 -10.50
C ALA A 115 -11.17 -3.00 -10.69
N ASN A 116 -10.73 -2.86 -11.94
CA ASN A 116 -9.35 -2.52 -12.28
C ASN A 116 -8.85 -1.25 -11.58
N PHE A 117 -9.67 -0.19 -11.51
CA PHE A 117 -9.28 1.05 -10.84
C PHE A 117 -9.53 1.06 -9.33
N ALA A 118 -10.53 0.32 -8.86
CA ALA A 118 -10.90 0.30 -7.45
C ALA A 118 -9.80 -0.23 -6.54
N LEU A 119 -8.92 -1.09 -7.08
CA LEU A 119 -7.75 -1.59 -6.38
C LEU A 119 -6.95 -0.48 -5.70
N SER A 120 -6.60 0.57 -6.45
CA SER A 120 -5.77 1.67 -5.93
C SER A 120 -6.40 2.37 -4.73
N GLY A 121 -7.72 2.30 -4.58
CA GLY A 121 -8.48 2.84 -3.46
C GLY A 121 -8.52 1.96 -2.20
N ILE A 122 -8.08 0.70 -2.27
CA ILE A 122 -8.19 -0.27 -1.16
C ILE A 122 -6.87 -0.91 -0.74
N ILE A 123 -5.82 -0.95 -1.59
CA ILE A 123 -4.52 -1.56 -1.26
C ILE A 123 -4.04 -1.12 0.11
N GLY A 124 -3.70 -2.08 0.97
CA GLY A 124 -3.09 -1.84 2.28
C GLY A 124 -4.02 -1.25 3.34
N THR A 125 -5.31 -1.02 3.00
CA THR A 125 -6.28 -0.44 3.92
C THR A 125 -7.25 -1.48 4.50
N ALA A 126 -7.64 -1.29 5.75
CA ALA A 126 -8.73 -2.03 6.38
C ALA A 126 -10.11 -1.42 6.04
N LEU A 127 -10.35 -1.18 4.74
CA LEU A 127 -11.57 -0.60 4.17
C LEU A 127 -11.92 -1.32 2.87
N GLY A 128 -13.22 -1.46 2.59
CA GLY A 128 -13.76 -2.01 1.33
C GLY A 128 -13.94 -0.93 0.25
N PRO A 129 -14.10 -1.30 -1.03
CA PRO A 129 -14.28 -0.33 -2.12
C PRO A 129 -15.53 0.54 -1.97
N MET A 130 -16.54 0.11 -1.19
CA MET A 130 -17.74 0.89 -0.89
C MET A 130 -17.62 1.72 0.40
N SER A 131 -16.47 1.66 1.08
CA SER A 131 -16.24 2.44 2.31
C SER A 131 -15.94 3.91 1.98
N PRO A 132 -16.56 4.88 2.69
CA PRO A 132 -16.25 6.30 2.52
C PRO A 132 -14.76 6.60 2.71
N GLY A 133 -14.21 7.47 1.86
CA GLY A 133 -12.80 7.91 1.90
C GLY A 133 -11.84 7.07 1.06
N THR A 134 -12.27 5.93 0.50
CA THR A 134 -11.40 5.07 -0.33
C THR A 134 -11.05 5.68 -1.68
N ALA A 135 -11.86 6.63 -2.19
CA ALA A 135 -11.51 7.38 -3.40
C ALA A 135 -10.20 8.18 -3.20
N TYR A 136 -9.97 8.77 -2.03
CA TYR A 136 -8.72 9.49 -1.73
C TYR A 136 -7.48 8.58 -1.69
N VAL A 137 -7.63 7.34 -1.20
CA VAL A 137 -6.54 6.37 -1.10
C VAL A 137 -5.91 6.10 -2.48
N LEU A 138 -6.72 6.15 -3.54
CA LEU A 138 -6.28 6.00 -4.93
C LEU A 138 -5.07 6.88 -5.27
N LEU A 139 -5.04 8.11 -4.75
CA LEU A 139 -3.98 9.06 -5.11
C LEU A 139 -2.60 8.60 -4.66
N HIS A 140 -2.48 7.84 -3.57
CA HIS A 140 -1.19 7.34 -3.12
C HIS A 140 -0.52 6.43 -4.17
N HIS A 141 -1.31 5.80 -5.04
CA HIS A 141 -0.83 4.96 -6.14
C HIS A 141 -0.65 5.75 -7.45
N TYR A 142 -1.38 6.85 -7.64
CA TYR A 142 -1.32 7.70 -8.84
C TYR A 142 -0.33 8.87 -8.76
N MET A 143 0.17 9.18 -7.56
CA MET A 143 1.12 10.28 -7.32
C MET A 143 2.58 9.89 -7.52
N GLY A 144 2.89 8.61 -7.76
CA GLY A 144 4.25 8.16 -8.08
C GLY A 144 4.80 8.88 -9.31
N GLU A 145 6.11 9.08 -9.37
CA GLU A 145 6.77 9.73 -10.50
C GLU A 145 8.05 8.96 -10.87
N VAL A 146 8.25 8.69 -12.16
CA VAL A 146 9.51 8.14 -12.69
C VAL A 146 9.97 9.03 -13.83
N ASP A 147 11.18 9.58 -13.71
CA ASP A 147 11.82 10.43 -14.73
C ASP A 147 10.91 11.56 -15.26
N GLY A 148 10.19 12.26 -14.38
CA GLY A 148 9.27 13.34 -14.76
C GLY A 148 7.89 12.88 -15.23
N SER A 149 7.65 11.56 -15.32
CA SER A 149 6.37 10.98 -15.70
C SER A 149 5.54 10.68 -14.45
N VAL A 150 4.54 11.52 -14.18
CA VAL A 150 3.57 11.33 -13.08
C VAL A 150 2.68 10.11 -13.36
N GLY A 151 2.39 9.32 -12.33
CA GLY A 151 1.64 8.06 -12.39
C GLY A 151 2.44 6.88 -12.94
N ALA A 152 3.74 7.05 -13.23
CA ALA A 152 4.57 5.98 -13.76
C ALA A 152 5.18 5.12 -12.65
N TRP A 153 5.34 3.82 -12.95
CA TRP A 153 6.00 2.85 -12.08
C TRP A 153 7.26 2.30 -12.73
N GLY A 154 8.28 2.07 -11.92
CA GLY A 154 9.59 1.59 -12.33
C GLY A 154 10.04 0.37 -11.53
N TYR A 155 10.84 -0.48 -12.15
CA TYR A 155 11.47 -1.61 -11.48
C TYR A 155 12.91 -1.26 -11.11
N ALA A 156 13.28 -1.52 -9.86
CA ALA A 156 14.68 -1.47 -9.45
C ALA A 156 15.39 -2.74 -9.94
N ARG A 157 16.45 -2.58 -10.74
CA ARG A 157 17.31 -3.71 -11.15
C ARG A 157 17.89 -4.39 -9.90
N GLY A 158 17.79 -5.71 -9.83
CA GLY A 158 18.15 -6.52 -8.66
C GLY A 158 17.11 -6.49 -7.53
N GLY A 159 15.90 -5.99 -7.81
CA GLY A 159 14.77 -5.91 -6.89
C GLY A 159 14.91 -4.82 -5.81
N MET A 160 13.90 -4.72 -4.93
CA MET A 160 13.86 -3.69 -3.87
C MET A 160 15.03 -3.75 -2.89
N GLY A 161 15.65 -4.92 -2.72
CA GLY A 161 16.88 -5.05 -1.93
C GLY A 161 18.06 -4.25 -2.49
N ALA A 162 18.08 -3.94 -3.80
CA ALA A 162 19.13 -3.09 -4.37
C ALA A 162 19.02 -1.65 -3.87
N VAL A 163 17.80 -1.14 -3.68
CA VAL A 163 17.55 0.21 -3.15
C VAL A 163 18.05 0.32 -1.72
N THR A 164 17.67 -0.61 -0.85
CA THR A 164 18.08 -0.60 0.56
C THR A 164 19.60 -0.78 0.72
N ARG A 165 20.22 -1.63 -0.11
CA ARG A 165 21.69 -1.78 -0.15
C ARG A 165 22.40 -0.51 -0.60
N ALA A 166 21.87 0.20 -1.61
CA ALA A 166 22.43 1.45 -2.08
C ALA A 166 22.36 2.54 -1.00
N LEU A 167 21.22 2.66 -0.30
CA LEU A 167 21.07 3.58 0.83
C LEU A 167 22.05 3.25 1.96
N ALA A 168 22.17 1.96 2.32
CA ALA A 168 23.09 1.50 3.35
C ALA A 168 24.57 1.78 2.98
N ALA A 169 24.95 1.58 1.72
CA ALA A 169 26.29 1.88 1.22
C ALA A 169 26.59 3.39 1.28
N SER A 170 25.65 4.23 0.84
CA SER A 170 25.77 5.69 0.91
C SER A 170 25.93 6.19 2.35
N PHE A 171 25.14 5.65 3.28
CA PHE A 171 25.24 5.99 4.70
C PHE A 171 26.60 5.59 5.30
N LYS A 172 27.08 4.38 5.01
CA LYS A 172 28.41 3.92 5.45
C LYS A 172 29.54 4.76 4.86
N ALA A 173 29.47 5.11 3.57
CA ALA A 173 30.44 5.98 2.91
C ALA A 173 30.50 7.38 3.54
N SER A 174 29.39 7.84 4.13
CA SER A 174 29.30 9.10 4.88
C SER A 174 29.78 8.98 6.34
N GLY A 175 30.38 7.85 6.74
CA GLY A 175 30.86 7.60 8.10
C GLY A 175 29.81 7.01 9.05
N GLY A 176 28.63 6.67 8.56
CA GLY A 176 27.57 6.04 9.34
C GLY A 176 27.89 4.60 9.72
N THR A 177 27.45 4.18 10.90
CA THR A 177 27.59 2.78 11.37
C THR A 177 26.22 2.08 11.35
N ILE A 178 26.15 0.88 10.76
CA ILE A 178 24.95 0.04 10.75
C ILE A 178 25.21 -1.19 11.59
N ARG A 179 24.37 -1.43 12.61
CA ARG A 179 24.39 -2.63 13.45
C ARG A 179 23.14 -3.46 13.19
N THR A 180 23.32 -4.70 12.76
CA THR A 180 22.25 -5.70 12.62
C THR A 180 22.28 -6.67 13.80
N GLY A 181 21.17 -7.35 14.11
CA GLY A 181 21.09 -8.19 15.31
C GLY A 181 21.24 -7.39 16.61
N ALA A 182 20.93 -6.10 16.57
CA ALA A 182 21.03 -5.15 17.68
C ALA A 182 19.64 -4.62 18.02
N GLU A 183 18.80 -5.48 18.59
CA GLU A 183 17.44 -5.10 19.01
C GLU A 183 17.52 -4.02 20.08
N VAL A 184 16.77 -2.93 19.87
CA VAL A 184 16.60 -1.86 20.85
C VAL A 184 15.52 -2.30 21.84
N ASP A 185 15.88 -2.34 23.11
CA ASP A 185 14.96 -2.65 24.20
C ASP A 185 14.12 -1.41 24.55
N HIS A 186 14.78 -0.30 24.91
CA HIS A 186 14.11 0.96 25.20
C HIS A 186 14.97 2.19 24.89
N VAL A 187 14.31 3.34 24.80
CA VAL A 187 14.93 4.66 24.68
C VAL A 187 15.36 5.15 26.06
N LEU A 188 16.64 5.50 26.21
CA LEU A 188 17.14 6.07 27.45
C LEU A 188 16.68 7.53 27.58
N ILE A 189 15.82 7.80 28.56
CA ILE A 189 15.31 9.16 28.84
C ILE A 189 15.89 9.65 30.17
N ARG A 190 16.40 10.89 30.18
CA ARG A 190 16.87 11.57 31.40
C ARG A 190 16.36 13.01 31.43
N ASN A 191 15.68 13.38 32.50
CA ASN A 191 15.07 14.71 32.69
C ASN A 191 14.18 15.12 31.50
N GLY A 192 13.31 14.20 31.05
CA GLY A 192 12.39 14.43 29.93
C GLY A 192 13.05 14.57 28.56
N LYS A 193 14.30 14.10 28.38
CA LYS A 193 15.02 14.13 27.11
C LYS A 193 15.62 12.78 26.77
N ALA A 194 15.43 12.33 25.53
CA ALA A 194 16.14 11.16 25.00
C ALA A 194 17.65 11.42 24.98
N LYS A 195 18.43 10.43 25.45
CA LYS A 195 19.90 10.46 25.56
C LYS A 195 20.59 9.33 24.82
N GLY A 196 19.83 8.40 24.26
CA GLY A 196 20.36 7.20 23.66
C GLY A 196 19.32 6.09 23.63
N VAL A 197 19.78 4.88 23.38
CA VAL A 197 18.99 3.65 23.43
C VAL A 197 19.75 2.60 24.22
N VAL A 198 19.01 1.68 24.83
CA VAL A 198 19.56 0.48 25.44
C VAL A 198 19.20 -0.68 24.53
N LEU A 199 20.17 -1.52 24.19
CA LEU A 199 19.96 -2.74 23.42
C LEU A 199 19.45 -3.87 24.33
N ALA A 200 18.81 -4.89 23.76
CA ALA A 200 18.32 -6.07 24.49
C ALA A 200 19.42 -6.79 25.31
N GLY A 201 20.69 -6.65 24.91
CA GLY A 201 21.84 -7.17 25.68
C GLY A 201 22.31 -6.28 26.84
N GLY A 202 21.64 -5.16 27.11
CA GLY A 202 21.98 -4.19 28.17
C GLY A 202 23.02 -3.13 27.77
N GLU A 203 23.54 -3.17 26.53
CA GLU A 203 24.47 -2.15 26.04
C GLU A 203 23.76 -0.80 25.87
N GLU A 204 24.32 0.26 26.46
CA GLU A 204 23.83 1.63 26.28
C GLU A 204 24.57 2.33 25.11
N ILE A 205 23.81 2.86 24.16
CA ILE A 205 24.33 3.68 23.05
C ILE A 205 23.83 5.11 23.22
N PHE A 206 24.75 6.04 23.51
CA PHE A 206 24.42 7.45 23.71
C PHE A 206 24.36 8.24 22.41
N GLY A 207 23.42 9.19 22.33
CA GLY A 207 23.23 10.05 21.18
C GLY A 207 22.61 11.40 21.54
N LYS A 208 22.83 12.42 20.70
CA LYS A 208 22.19 13.74 20.84
C LYS A 208 20.71 13.72 20.43
N LEU A 209 20.37 12.82 19.51
CA LEU A 209 19.04 12.63 18.95
C LEU A 209 18.79 11.13 18.82
N VAL A 210 17.53 10.74 19.01
CA VAL A 210 17.03 9.39 18.73
C VAL A 210 15.94 9.54 17.69
N ILE A 211 16.10 8.89 16.55
CA ILE A 211 15.12 8.87 15.46
C ILE A 211 14.58 7.45 15.40
N SER A 212 13.30 7.27 15.71
CA SER A 212 12.63 5.99 15.57
C SER A 212 12.01 5.88 14.19
N ASN A 213 12.34 4.80 13.47
CA ASN A 213 11.66 4.41 12.23
C ASN A 213 10.66 3.26 12.47
N ALA A 214 10.41 2.89 13.73
CA ALA A 214 9.35 1.96 14.08
C ALA A 214 7.99 2.70 14.08
N ASP A 215 6.90 1.95 13.93
CA ASP A 215 5.56 2.53 13.96
C ASP A 215 5.27 3.23 15.30
N VAL A 216 4.26 4.10 15.31
CA VAL A 216 3.94 4.94 16.48
C VAL A 216 3.59 4.11 17.72
N LYS A 217 2.86 2.99 17.57
CA LYS A 217 2.50 2.13 18.70
C LYS A 217 3.75 1.45 19.24
N ARG A 218 4.59 0.88 18.39
CA ARG A 218 5.85 0.24 18.81
C ARG A 218 6.78 1.24 19.51
N THR A 219 6.95 2.42 18.93
CA THR A 219 7.82 3.46 19.52
C THR A 219 7.34 3.89 20.90
N PHE A 220 6.06 4.24 21.06
CA PHE A 220 5.59 4.90 22.28
C PHE A 220 4.91 3.96 23.30
N LEU A 221 4.58 2.73 22.92
CA LEU A 221 4.00 1.72 23.83
C LEU A 221 4.95 0.57 24.14
N LYS A 222 6.06 0.40 23.41
CA LYS A 222 7.07 -0.63 23.68
C LYS A 222 8.45 -0.04 23.99
N LEU A 223 8.95 0.88 23.17
CA LEU A 223 10.33 1.40 23.31
C LEU A 223 10.48 2.57 24.29
N VAL A 224 9.38 3.20 24.72
CA VAL A 224 9.40 4.31 25.67
C VAL A 224 8.55 3.94 26.87
N GLU A 225 9.09 4.14 28.08
CA GLU A 225 8.34 3.89 29.31
C GLU A 225 7.15 4.86 29.43
N GLU A 226 5.98 4.34 29.78
CA GLU A 226 4.74 5.13 29.86
C GLU A 226 4.86 6.34 30.80
N LYS A 227 5.62 6.21 31.91
CA LYS A 227 5.82 7.30 32.88
C LYS A 227 6.53 8.54 32.29
N GLU A 228 7.24 8.38 31.17
CA GLU A 228 7.95 9.46 30.49
C GLU A 228 7.04 10.23 29.52
N LEU A 229 5.79 9.78 29.33
CA LEU A 229 4.87 10.32 28.34
C LEU A 229 3.62 10.91 29.00
N PRO A 230 3.04 11.99 28.44
CA PRO A 230 1.77 12.52 28.93
C PRO A 230 0.63 11.50 28.77
N GLU A 231 -0.19 11.31 29.80
CA GLU A 231 -1.32 10.36 29.78
C GLU A 231 -2.26 10.57 28.58
N ILE A 232 -2.55 11.83 28.25
CA ILE A 232 -3.38 12.17 27.09
C ILE A 232 -2.78 11.70 25.77
N PHE A 233 -1.45 11.74 25.64
CA PHE A 233 -0.73 11.29 24.46
C PHE A 233 -0.79 9.77 24.36
N LEU A 234 -0.48 9.04 25.45
CA LEU A 234 -0.58 7.59 25.51
C LEU A 234 -1.97 7.09 25.13
N ARG A 235 -3.03 7.70 25.69
CA ARG A 235 -4.41 7.35 25.34
C ARG A 235 -4.68 7.50 23.84
N ARG A 236 -4.17 8.57 23.21
CA ARG A 236 -4.33 8.78 21.77
C ARG A 236 -3.54 7.75 20.94
N VAL A 237 -2.30 7.43 21.34
CA VAL A 237 -1.49 6.41 20.65
C VAL A 237 -2.14 5.02 20.77
N ARG A 238 -2.67 4.64 21.93
CA ARG A 238 -3.41 3.38 22.11
C ARG A 238 -4.62 3.28 21.16
N ASN A 239 -5.31 4.40 20.94
CA ASN A 239 -6.48 4.49 20.07
C ASN A 239 -6.14 4.75 18.59
N PHE A 240 -4.86 4.97 18.26
CA PHE A 240 -4.44 5.16 16.87
C PHE A 240 -4.67 3.86 16.09
N LYS A 241 -5.32 3.95 14.94
CA LYS A 241 -5.68 2.82 14.09
C LYS A 241 -4.49 2.44 13.23
N ILE A 242 -4.03 1.20 13.41
CA ILE A 242 -2.98 0.54 12.62
C ILE A 242 -3.54 -0.83 12.24
N ARG A 243 -4.64 -0.87 11.50
CA ARG A 243 -5.36 -2.14 11.28
C ARG A 243 -4.68 -2.90 10.14
N GLY A 244 -4.10 -4.05 10.43
CA GLY A 244 -3.55 -4.94 9.41
C GLY A 244 -4.61 -5.39 8.41
N SER A 245 -4.28 -5.38 7.12
CA SER A 245 -5.21 -5.81 6.09
C SER A 245 -4.57 -6.63 4.97
N SER A 246 -3.28 -6.94 5.05
CA SER A 246 -2.56 -7.51 3.92
C SER A 246 -1.71 -8.68 4.33
N GLY A 247 -1.56 -9.62 3.40
CA GLY A 247 -0.55 -10.65 3.43
C GLY A 247 0.23 -10.67 2.12
N LYS A 248 1.22 -11.54 2.06
CA LYS A 248 2.04 -11.73 0.87
C LYS A 248 2.37 -13.21 0.67
N VAL A 249 2.38 -13.65 -0.58
CA VAL A 249 2.90 -14.96 -0.97
C VAL A 249 3.95 -14.75 -2.06
N ASN A 250 5.18 -15.16 -1.78
CA ASN A 250 6.32 -15.12 -2.68
C ASN A 250 6.54 -16.54 -3.21
N ILE A 251 6.49 -16.74 -4.52
CA ILE A 251 6.48 -18.07 -5.14
C ILE A 251 7.69 -18.19 -6.08
N ALA A 252 8.52 -19.20 -5.83
CA ALA A 252 9.56 -19.63 -6.76
C ALA A 252 8.96 -20.66 -7.72
N LEU A 253 9.16 -20.43 -9.01
CA LEU A 253 8.53 -21.18 -10.09
C LEU A 253 9.58 -21.87 -10.97
N ASP A 254 9.28 -23.10 -11.36
CA ASP A 254 10.12 -23.95 -12.21
C ASP A 254 10.10 -23.51 -13.68
N SER A 255 9.02 -22.83 -14.08
CA SER A 255 8.76 -22.27 -15.39
C SER A 255 7.67 -21.20 -15.29
N LEU A 256 7.49 -20.38 -16.35
CA LEU A 256 6.42 -19.39 -16.40
C LEU A 256 5.03 -20.05 -16.35
N PRO A 257 4.07 -19.50 -15.57
CA PRO A 257 2.68 -19.93 -15.64
C PRO A 257 2.06 -19.55 -16.99
N GLU A 258 1.11 -20.36 -17.44
CA GLU A 258 0.35 -20.10 -18.66
C GLU A 258 -1.04 -19.61 -18.29
N PHE A 259 -1.47 -18.48 -18.86
CA PHE A 259 -2.83 -17.96 -18.68
C PHE A 259 -3.56 -18.01 -20.03
N PRO A 260 -4.45 -19.00 -20.26
CA PRO A 260 -5.08 -19.23 -21.56
C PRO A 260 -5.87 -18.04 -22.11
N ALA A 261 -6.37 -17.17 -21.22
CA ALA A 261 -7.10 -15.96 -21.62
C ALA A 261 -6.21 -14.96 -22.38
N LEU A 262 -4.90 -14.90 -22.08
CA LEU A 262 -4.00 -13.96 -22.73
C LEU A 262 -3.47 -14.51 -24.05
N PRO A 263 -3.33 -13.65 -25.09
CA PRO A 263 -2.58 -13.99 -26.29
C PRO A 263 -1.16 -14.41 -25.93
N LYS A 264 -0.62 -15.35 -26.71
CA LYS A 264 0.79 -15.74 -26.60
C LYS A 264 1.69 -14.51 -26.76
N ASP A 265 2.69 -14.39 -25.90
CA ASP A 265 3.65 -13.28 -25.87
C ASP A 265 3.04 -11.89 -25.58
N SER A 266 1.85 -11.83 -24.99
CA SER A 266 1.22 -10.55 -24.61
C SER A 266 2.12 -9.75 -23.66
N PRO A 267 2.39 -8.46 -23.95
CA PRO A 267 3.31 -7.64 -23.14
C PRO A 267 2.77 -7.38 -21.72
N VAL A 268 1.45 -7.43 -21.52
CA VAL A 268 0.83 -7.22 -20.20
C VAL A 268 1.19 -8.30 -19.19
N TYR A 269 1.62 -9.48 -19.66
CA TYR A 269 2.14 -10.55 -18.82
C TYR A 269 3.39 -10.13 -18.02
N ARG A 270 4.10 -9.10 -18.48
CA ARG A 270 5.32 -8.58 -17.83
C ARG A 270 5.02 -7.52 -16.77
N ALA A 271 3.78 -7.41 -16.33
CA ALA A 271 3.35 -6.40 -15.37
C ALA A 271 2.41 -7.00 -14.30
N ASP A 272 1.63 -6.14 -13.65
CA ASP A 272 0.63 -6.54 -12.65
C ASP A 272 -0.50 -7.34 -13.29
N MET A 273 -0.99 -8.33 -12.55
CA MET A 273 -2.06 -9.21 -12.98
C MET A 273 -3.00 -9.48 -11.80
N HIS A 274 -4.29 -9.56 -12.08
CA HIS A 274 -5.35 -9.63 -11.07
C HIS A 274 -6.45 -10.61 -11.48
N PHE A 275 -7.17 -11.18 -10.50
CA PHE A 275 -8.27 -12.13 -10.74
C PHE A 275 -9.65 -11.65 -10.26
N THR A 276 -9.73 -10.42 -9.74
CA THR A 276 -10.98 -9.86 -9.19
C THR A 276 -11.57 -8.86 -10.18
N ASP A 277 -12.69 -9.24 -10.78
CA ASP A 277 -13.30 -8.60 -11.94
C ASP A 277 -14.58 -7.79 -11.61
N SER A 278 -14.93 -7.61 -10.33
CA SER A 278 -16.04 -6.75 -9.92
C SER A 278 -15.84 -6.11 -8.55
N ILE A 279 -16.49 -4.96 -8.34
CA ILE A 279 -16.52 -4.25 -7.05
C ILE A 279 -17.16 -5.12 -5.97
N GLU A 280 -18.21 -5.84 -6.32
CA GLU A 280 -18.93 -6.69 -5.38
C GLU A 280 -18.05 -7.83 -4.84
N ARG A 281 -17.18 -8.43 -5.67
CA ARG A 281 -16.19 -9.41 -5.21
C ARG A 281 -15.19 -8.79 -4.24
N MET A 282 -14.70 -7.58 -4.53
CA MET A 282 -13.80 -6.86 -3.64
C MET A 282 -14.46 -6.51 -2.29
N GLU A 283 -15.73 -6.09 -2.29
CA GLU A 283 -16.46 -5.80 -1.05
C GLU A 283 -16.71 -7.08 -0.23
N ARG A 284 -17.04 -8.21 -0.87
CA ARG A 284 -17.14 -9.50 -0.16
C ARG A 284 -15.82 -9.95 0.46
N ALA A 285 -14.70 -9.68 -0.21
CA ALA A 285 -13.38 -9.95 0.35
C ALA A 285 -13.13 -9.11 1.62
N TYR A 286 -13.62 -7.88 1.65
CA TYR A 286 -13.62 -7.06 2.86
C TYR A 286 -14.61 -7.53 3.93
N ASP A 287 -15.77 -8.08 3.54
CA ASP A 287 -16.73 -8.69 4.48
C ASP A 287 -16.11 -9.83 5.29
N ASP A 288 -15.31 -10.68 4.66
CA ASP A 288 -14.55 -11.73 5.37
C ASP A 288 -13.59 -11.13 6.40
N TRP A 289 -12.86 -10.07 6.03
CA TRP A 289 -11.96 -9.35 6.96
C TRP A 289 -12.72 -8.72 8.12
N LYS A 290 -13.87 -8.09 7.85
CA LYS A 290 -14.75 -7.55 8.91
C LYS A 290 -15.23 -8.65 9.85
N ALA A 291 -15.44 -9.85 9.34
CA ALA A 291 -15.81 -11.02 10.11
C ALA A 291 -14.62 -11.70 10.82
N GLY A 292 -13.40 -11.14 10.71
CA GLY A 292 -12.21 -11.66 11.37
C GLY A 292 -11.53 -12.81 10.64
N ARG A 293 -11.79 -13.02 9.35
CA ARG A 293 -11.17 -14.08 8.53
C ARG A 293 -10.39 -13.48 7.36
N TRP A 294 -9.44 -14.22 6.80
CA TRP A 294 -8.89 -13.82 5.51
C TRP A 294 -9.93 -14.04 4.42
N SER A 295 -9.83 -13.28 3.33
CA SER A 295 -10.76 -13.43 2.20
C SER A 295 -10.65 -14.81 1.56
N ALA A 296 -11.79 -15.48 1.36
CA ALA A 296 -11.86 -16.74 0.61
C ALA A 296 -11.70 -16.54 -0.91
N ASP A 297 -12.03 -15.35 -1.42
CA ASP A 297 -11.82 -14.89 -2.80
C ASP A 297 -10.97 -13.61 -2.75
N PRO A 298 -9.67 -13.73 -2.40
CA PRO A 298 -8.86 -12.56 -2.12
C PRO A 298 -8.65 -11.71 -3.36
N PHE A 299 -8.47 -10.41 -3.16
CA PHE A 299 -7.87 -9.60 -4.21
C PHE A 299 -6.37 -9.88 -4.23
N LEU A 300 -5.87 -10.34 -5.38
CA LEU A 300 -4.45 -10.59 -5.61
C LEU A 300 -3.90 -9.59 -6.61
N ASP A 301 -2.91 -8.81 -6.18
CA ASP A 301 -2.00 -8.08 -7.07
C ASP A 301 -0.73 -8.90 -7.21
N MET A 302 -0.58 -9.55 -8.38
CA MET A 302 0.55 -10.42 -8.65
C MET A 302 1.39 -9.93 -9.82
N MET A 303 2.70 -10.18 -9.73
CA MET A 303 3.65 -9.87 -10.80
C MET A 303 4.75 -10.91 -10.85
N ILE A 304 5.41 -11.03 -12.01
CA ILE A 304 6.55 -11.92 -12.21
C ILE A 304 7.79 -11.09 -12.61
N PRO A 305 8.51 -10.46 -11.65
CA PRO A 305 9.56 -9.48 -11.96
C PRO A 305 10.71 -10.04 -12.80
N THR A 306 10.98 -11.35 -12.70
CA THR A 306 12.00 -12.05 -13.51
C THR A 306 11.76 -12.01 -15.02
N THR A 307 10.55 -11.67 -15.46
CA THR A 307 10.24 -11.42 -16.88
C THR A 307 10.86 -10.10 -17.39
N LEU A 308 11.13 -9.15 -16.48
CA LEU A 308 11.76 -7.86 -16.78
C LEU A 308 13.24 -7.87 -16.39
N ASP A 309 13.58 -8.44 -15.24
CA ASP A 309 14.95 -8.57 -14.76
C ASP A 309 15.31 -10.05 -14.52
N PRO A 310 15.92 -10.72 -15.53
CA PRO A 310 16.27 -12.13 -15.41
C PRO A 310 17.38 -12.39 -14.39
N THR A 311 18.05 -11.35 -13.84
CA THR A 311 19.08 -11.53 -12.80
C THR A 311 18.51 -11.89 -11.42
N MET A 312 17.19 -11.78 -11.25
CA MET A 312 16.51 -12.05 -9.98
C MET A 312 16.27 -13.55 -9.70
N ALA A 313 16.46 -14.44 -10.69
CA ALA A 313 16.32 -15.88 -10.53
C ALA A 313 17.34 -16.65 -11.39
N PRO A 314 17.63 -17.92 -11.07
CA PRO A 314 18.43 -18.79 -11.95
C PRO A 314 17.81 -18.93 -13.35
N PRO A 315 18.60 -19.23 -14.40
CA PRO A 315 18.09 -19.44 -15.75
C PRO A 315 16.94 -20.47 -15.80
N GLY A 316 15.84 -20.08 -16.46
CA GLY A 316 14.64 -20.91 -16.59
C GLY A 316 13.72 -20.94 -15.35
N LYS A 317 14.12 -20.32 -14.24
CA LYS A 317 13.30 -20.19 -13.03
C LYS A 317 12.73 -18.78 -12.94
N HIS A 318 11.60 -18.67 -12.23
CA HIS A 318 10.90 -17.41 -12.10
C HIS A 318 10.50 -17.12 -10.66
N PHE A 319 10.39 -15.83 -10.35
CA PHE A 319 9.87 -15.35 -9.08
C PHE A 319 8.54 -14.64 -9.35
N MET A 320 7.49 -15.08 -8.68
CA MET A 320 6.19 -14.45 -8.63
C MET A 320 5.96 -13.86 -7.24
N SER A 321 5.56 -12.60 -7.18
CA SER A 321 5.19 -11.89 -5.95
C SER A 321 3.69 -11.65 -5.97
N CYS A 322 2.98 -12.16 -4.97
CA CYS A 322 1.54 -11.96 -4.80
C CYS A 322 1.30 -11.12 -3.54
N PHE A 323 0.86 -9.88 -3.73
CA PHE A 323 0.23 -9.11 -2.67
C PHE A 323 -1.22 -9.58 -2.50
N VAL A 324 -1.64 -9.79 -1.26
CA VAL A 324 -2.96 -10.34 -0.94
C VAL A 324 -3.69 -9.34 -0.06
N GLN A 325 -4.79 -8.79 -0.56
CA GLN A 325 -5.62 -7.89 0.21
C GLN A 325 -6.64 -8.69 1.04
N TYR A 326 -6.88 -8.18 2.25
CA TYR A 326 -7.77 -8.68 3.29
C TYR A 326 -7.27 -9.94 4.02
N ALA A 327 -6.14 -9.78 4.70
CA ALA A 327 -5.69 -10.67 5.78
C ALA A 327 -5.72 -9.92 7.13
N PRO A 328 -6.53 -10.35 8.11
CA PRO A 328 -6.64 -9.65 9.40
C PRO A 328 -5.48 -9.99 10.35
N PRO A 329 -5.16 -9.13 11.32
CA PRO A 329 -4.11 -9.39 12.31
C PRO A 329 -4.43 -10.59 13.21
N LYS A 330 -5.71 -10.93 13.36
CA LYS A 330 -6.21 -12.06 14.14
C LYS A 330 -7.30 -12.78 13.38
N ILE A 331 -7.37 -14.10 13.54
CA ILE A 331 -8.40 -14.96 12.96
C ILE A 331 -9.50 -15.15 14.00
N ASP A 332 -10.73 -14.74 13.74
CA ASP A 332 -11.86 -14.85 14.70
C ASP A 332 -11.49 -14.39 16.13
N GLY A 333 -10.64 -13.37 16.24
CA GLY A 333 -10.13 -12.83 17.52
C GLY A 333 -8.98 -13.60 18.18
N ARG A 334 -8.59 -14.77 17.66
CA ARG A 334 -7.40 -15.54 18.11
C ARG A 334 -6.19 -15.27 17.23
N ASP A 335 -5.02 -15.64 17.73
CA ASP A 335 -3.77 -15.52 16.97
C ASP A 335 -3.72 -16.57 15.84
N TRP A 336 -2.94 -16.25 14.79
CA TRP A 336 -2.73 -17.12 13.64
C TRP A 336 -2.00 -18.40 14.02
N THR A 337 -2.55 -19.55 13.61
CA THR A 337 -1.88 -20.86 13.69
C THR A 337 -1.19 -21.20 12.39
N ASP A 338 -0.33 -22.22 12.41
CA ASP A 338 0.35 -22.68 11.18
C ASP A 338 -0.66 -23.28 10.18
N ALA A 339 -1.75 -23.87 10.66
CA ALA A 339 -2.82 -24.34 9.79
C ALA A 339 -3.56 -23.18 9.08
N ASP A 340 -3.75 -22.04 9.76
CA ASP A 340 -4.35 -20.85 9.12
C ASP A 340 -3.40 -20.25 8.09
N HIS A 341 -2.11 -20.20 8.41
CA HIS A 341 -1.06 -19.76 7.51
C HIS A 341 -1.04 -20.59 6.21
N ASP A 342 -1.12 -21.92 6.33
CA ASP A 342 -1.16 -22.82 5.18
C ASP A 342 -2.49 -22.71 4.41
N GLY A 343 -3.61 -22.55 5.11
CA GLY A 343 -4.92 -22.31 4.51
C GLY A 343 -4.99 -21.00 3.72
N PHE A 344 -4.38 -19.94 4.24
CA PHE A 344 -4.25 -18.66 3.54
C PHE A 344 -3.42 -18.80 2.26
N ALA A 345 -2.29 -19.52 2.33
CA ALA A 345 -1.50 -19.83 1.14
C ALA A 345 -2.33 -20.60 0.10
N GLU A 346 -3.07 -21.62 0.53
CA GLU A 346 -3.91 -22.44 -0.36
C GLU A 346 -5.02 -21.62 -1.03
N SER A 347 -5.61 -20.62 -0.37
CA SER A 347 -6.57 -19.71 -1.01
C SER A 347 -5.96 -18.96 -2.20
N VAL A 348 -4.72 -18.47 -2.05
CA VAL A 348 -3.98 -17.76 -3.10
C VAL A 348 -3.66 -18.71 -4.27
N ILE A 349 -3.10 -19.88 -3.97
CA ILE A 349 -2.68 -20.86 -4.98
C ILE A 349 -3.88 -21.47 -5.71
N SER A 350 -5.00 -21.67 -5.00
CA SER A 350 -6.27 -22.11 -5.60
C SER A 350 -6.80 -21.09 -6.59
N GLN A 351 -6.83 -19.81 -6.23
CA GLN A 351 -7.31 -18.77 -7.14
C GLN A 351 -6.42 -18.70 -8.39
N ILE A 352 -5.10 -18.64 -8.26
CA ILE A 352 -4.19 -18.57 -9.42
C ILE A 352 -4.39 -19.78 -10.36
N ALA A 353 -4.52 -20.99 -9.82
CA ALA A 353 -4.66 -22.19 -10.64
C ALA A 353 -6.00 -22.32 -11.37
N GLN A 354 -7.05 -21.60 -10.94
CA GLN A 354 -8.29 -21.51 -11.72
C GLN A 354 -8.05 -20.82 -13.08
N TYR A 355 -7.08 -19.90 -13.13
CA TYR A 355 -6.74 -19.14 -14.33
C TYR A 355 -5.48 -19.66 -15.04
N SER A 356 -4.66 -20.47 -14.35
CA SER A 356 -3.43 -21.04 -14.88
C SER A 356 -3.40 -22.56 -14.69
N PRO A 357 -3.83 -23.35 -15.70
CA PRO A 357 -3.77 -24.80 -15.67
C PRO A 357 -2.34 -25.32 -15.43
N GLY A 358 -2.20 -26.30 -14.53
CA GLY A 358 -0.89 -26.87 -14.17
C GLY A 358 -0.02 -25.97 -13.29
N PHE A 359 -0.53 -24.84 -12.78
CA PHE A 359 0.24 -23.91 -11.94
C PHE A 359 0.90 -24.59 -10.73
N ARG A 360 0.19 -25.50 -10.07
CA ARG A 360 0.69 -26.21 -8.87
C ARG A 360 1.98 -26.98 -9.13
N ASP A 361 2.07 -27.63 -10.29
CA ASP A 361 3.24 -28.43 -10.67
C ASP A 361 4.48 -27.57 -10.96
N ARG A 362 4.29 -26.26 -11.15
CA ARG A 362 5.37 -25.29 -11.39
C ARG A 362 5.94 -24.71 -10.10
N ILE A 363 5.32 -24.93 -8.94
CA ILE A 363 5.76 -24.35 -7.67
C ILE A 363 6.96 -25.13 -7.14
N VAL A 364 8.11 -24.45 -6.99
CA VAL A 364 9.33 -25.01 -6.39
C VAL A 364 9.38 -24.73 -4.90
N HIS A 365 8.98 -23.51 -4.51
CA HIS A 365 8.98 -23.06 -3.13
C HIS A 365 8.00 -21.90 -2.95
N MET A 366 7.49 -21.74 -1.73
CA MET A 366 6.67 -20.60 -1.34
C MET A 366 7.13 -20.06 0.00
N GLU A 367 7.19 -18.74 0.09
CA GLU A 367 7.32 -18.00 1.34
C GLU A 367 6.02 -17.21 1.54
N VAL A 368 5.36 -17.44 2.67
CA VAL A 368 4.08 -16.83 3.01
C VAL A 368 4.28 -15.89 4.18
N ARG A 369 3.71 -14.69 4.08
CA ARG A 369 3.83 -13.61 5.05
C ARG A 369 2.44 -13.11 5.40
N THR A 370 1.88 -13.63 6.48
CA THR A 370 0.63 -13.10 7.05
C THR A 370 0.96 -11.91 7.97
N PRO A 371 -0.04 -11.17 8.48
CA PRO A 371 0.21 -10.16 9.51
C PRO A 371 1.04 -10.66 10.71
N ARG A 372 0.95 -11.95 11.07
CA ARG A 372 1.77 -12.59 12.11
C ARG A 372 3.26 -12.51 11.77
N GLU A 373 3.68 -12.98 10.60
CA GLU A 373 5.09 -12.96 10.17
C GLU A 373 5.58 -11.53 9.96
N ILE A 374 4.74 -10.66 9.37
CA ILE A 374 5.09 -9.26 9.11
C ILE A 374 5.38 -8.53 10.43
N GLU A 375 4.54 -8.71 11.46
CA GLU A 375 4.78 -8.10 12.77
C GLU A 375 6.01 -8.71 13.46
N ALA A 376 6.18 -10.03 13.40
CA ALA A 376 7.27 -10.73 14.08
C ALA A 376 8.65 -10.39 13.50
N GLU A 377 8.79 -10.29 12.17
CA GLU A 377 10.09 -10.12 11.52
C GLU A 377 10.42 -8.67 11.18
N VAL A 378 9.43 -7.90 10.72
CA VAL A 378 9.64 -6.51 10.30
C VAL A 378 9.31 -5.54 11.44
N GLY A 379 8.48 -5.96 12.39
CA GLY A 379 8.07 -5.13 13.53
C GLY A 379 6.91 -4.20 13.23
N LEU A 380 6.18 -4.39 12.12
CA LEU A 380 4.99 -3.60 11.78
C LEU A 380 3.81 -4.07 12.64
N THR A 381 3.38 -3.26 13.59
CA THR A 381 2.26 -3.58 14.48
C THR A 381 1.01 -3.97 13.69
N GLU A 382 0.37 -5.08 14.08
CA GLU A 382 -0.79 -5.69 13.41
C GLU A 382 -0.53 -6.04 11.92
N GLY A 383 0.71 -6.02 11.45
CA GLY A 383 1.05 -6.26 10.03
C GLY A 383 0.62 -5.14 9.07
N ASN A 384 0.30 -3.94 9.57
CA ASN A 384 -0.12 -2.83 8.71
C ASN A 384 1.09 -2.23 7.95
N ILE A 385 1.09 -2.38 6.64
CA ILE A 385 2.19 -1.96 5.75
C ILE A 385 2.35 -0.44 5.59
N PHE A 386 1.36 0.35 6.03
CA PHE A 386 1.42 1.81 6.05
C PHE A 386 1.65 2.39 7.45
N GLN A 387 1.75 1.54 8.48
CA GLN A 387 1.98 1.94 9.88
C GLN A 387 0.90 2.89 10.44
N GLY A 388 -0.30 2.83 9.87
CA GLY A 388 -1.43 3.70 10.19
C GLY A 388 -2.48 3.69 9.09
N ASP A 389 -3.74 3.91 9.46
CA ASP A 389 -4.82 4.01 8.48
C ASP A 389 -4.74 5.35 7.71
N LEU A 390 -5.00 5.30 6.40
CA LEU A 390 -5.06 6.46 5.50
C LEU A 390 -6.44 7.15 5.51
N THR A 391 -7.04 7.30 6.70
CA THR A 391 -8.34 7.97 6.89
C THR A 391 -8.16 9.41 7.34
N PHE A 392 -9.10 10.32 7.04
CA PHE A 392 -8.95 11.74 7.38
C PHE A 392 -8.74 12.04 8.85
N ASP A 393 -9.28 11.21 9.74
CA ASP A 393 -9.07 11.32 11.18
C ASP A 393 -7.61 11.04 11.61
N GLN A 394 -6.75 10.55 10.71
CA GLN A 394 -5.32 10.25 10.97
C GLN A 394 -4.34 10.91 9.98
N LEU A 395 -4.82 11.75 9.07
CA LEU A 395 -3.99 12.44 8.07
C LEU A 395 -3.63 13.87 8.50
N LEU A 396 -2.64 14.45 7.82
CA LEU A 396 -2.22 15.84 7.99
C LEU A 396 -1.88 16.18 9.45
N PHE A 397 -2.55 17.17 10.05
CA PHE A 397 -2.31 17.61 11.43
C PHE A 397 -2.78 16.60 12.49
N ASN A 398 -3.46 15.52 12.07
CA ASN A 398 -3.86 14.42 12.95
C ASN A 398 -2.80 13.33 13.07
N ARG A 399 -1.68 13.38 12.32
CA ARG A 399 -0.64 12.34 12.33
C ARG A 399 0.49 12.65 13.34
N PRO A 400 1.05 11.67 14.07
CA PRO A 400 0.38 10.42 14.37
C PRO A 400 -0.86 10.68 15.24
N VAL A 401 -0.85 11.74 16.05
CA VAL A 401 -1.99 12.22 16.83
C VAL A 401 -2.00 13.75 16.86
N PRO A 402 -3.15 14.41 17.06
CA PRO A 402 -3.24 15.88 17.10
C PRO A 402 -2.27 16.51 18.12
N GLY A 403 -1.58 17.57 17.70
CA GLY A 403 -0.57 18.29 18.49
C GLY A 403 0.85 17.74 18.38
N TYR A 404 1.05 16.64 17.67
CA TYR A 404 2.36 15.98 17.50
C TYR A 404 2.73 15.76 16.02
N ALA A 405 2.17 16.56 15.11
CA ALA A 405 2.33 16.41 13.65
C ALA A 405 3.54 17.12 13.02
N GLN A 406 4.39 17.74 13.85
CA GLN A 406 5.50 18.59 13.40
C GLN A 406 6.88 17.90 13.52
N TYR A 407 6.93 16.61 13.22
CA TYR A 407 8.17 15.81 13.21
C TYR A 407 8.86 15.80 11.84
#